data_AF-A0A8X7C1H4-F1
#
_entry.id   AF-A0A8X7C1H4-F1
#
_cell.length_a   1.000
_cell.length_b   1.000
_cell.length_c   1.000
_cell.angle_alpha   90.00
_cell.angle_beta   90.00
_cell.angle_gamma   90.00
#
_symmetry.space_group_name_H-M   'P 1'
#
loop_
_entity.id
_entity.type
_entity.pdbx_description
1 polymer ?
#
loop_
_entity_poly.entity_id
_entity_poly.type
_entity_poly.pdbx_seq_one_letter_code
_entity_poly.pdbx_strand_id
1 'polypeptide(L)'
;MKNLHFPSKIKVAIVQLRNVFTAEKINGKYILDGVEGKMLNILAEKLNFKFEIVTSPNGQYGSRNSNGTWDGIIGLIQSGKADMGFGALSISEDRSEVVDFSMAYNVFQRSFATKEPSEMPKITAFTYPFTLTVWILYALMILAATVLFQRLMFRNATIMGSFLSVLGSVSSQAMENVRETPWRRILFGL
;
A
#
# COMPACT_ATOMS: atom_id res chain seq x y z
N MET A 1 -30.77 42.95 -2.93
CA MET A 1 -30.64 41.53 -2.55
C MET A 1 -31.87 41.17 -1.74
N LYS A 2 -32.72 40.24 -2.22
CA LYS A 2 -33.89 39.79 -1.43
C LYS A 2 -33.36 39.21 -0.11
N ASN A 3 -33.93 39.62 1.02
CA ASN A 3 -33.67 39.00 2.32
C ASN A 3 -34.11 37.53 2.24
N LEU A 4 -33.20 36.64 1.83
CA LEU A 4 -33.43 35.21 1.93
C LEU A 4 -33.46 34.86 3.42
N HIS A 5 -34.64 34.52 3.90
CA HIS A 5 -34.84 34.03 5.25
C HIS A 5 -34.28 32.60 5.31
N PHE A 6 -33.11 32.42 5.94
CA PHE A 6 -32.54 31.09 6.17
C PHE A 6 -33.42 30.33 7.19
N PRO A 7 -33.73 29.04 6.97
CA PRO A 7 -34.56 28.27 7.90
C PRO A 7 -33.90 28.14 9.28
N SER A 8 -34.69 28.31 10.33
CA SER A 8 -34.20 28.29 11.73
C SER A 8 -33.90 26.89 12.26
N LYS A 9 -34.47 25.85 11.64
CA LYS A 9 -34.26 24.45 11.99
C LYS A 9 -34.19 23.59 10.73
N ILE A 10 -33.14 22.76 10.61
CA ILE A 10 -32.93 21.86 9.46
C ILE A 10 -32.55 20.45 9.91
N LYS A 11 -32.91 19.45 9.10
CA LYS A 11 -32.46 18.06 9.27
C LYS A 11 -31.25 17.80 8.39
N VAL A 12 -30.14 17.44 9.01
CA VAL A 12 -28.86 17.22 8.34
C VAL A 12 -28.57 15.72 8.29
N ALA A 13 -28.55 15.18 7.08
CA ALA A 13 -28.18 13.80 6.81
C ALA A 13 -26.65 13.63 6.78
N ILE A 14 -26.13 12.62 7.50
CA ILE A 14 -24.70 12.36 7.63
C ILE A 14 -24.37 10.88 7.42
N VAL A 15 -23.10 10.59 7.13
CA VAL A 15 -22.49 9.26 7.29
C VAL A 15 -21.50 9.35 8.46
N GLN A 16 -21.53 8.38 9.37
CA GLN A 16 -20.57 8.28 10.47
C GLN A 16 -19.20 7.89 9.90
N LEU A 17 -18.24 8.80 9.95
CA LEU A 17 -16.89 8.58 9.44
C LEU A 17 -15.87 9.09 10.46
N ARG A 18 -15.08 8.15 11.02
CA ARG A 18 -14.10 8.45 12.07
C ARG A 18 -13.14 9.56 11.62
N ASN A 19 -12.87 10.51 12.51
CA ASN A 19 -12.03 11.70 12.30
C ASN A 19 -12.56 12.71 11.27
N VAL A 20 -13.63 12.41 10.53
CA VAL A 20 -14.20 13.28 9.50
C VAL A 20 -15.50 13.89 9.99
N PHE A 21 -16.49 13.05 10.29
CA PHE A 21 -17.77 13.45 10.84
C PHE A 21 -18.29 12.36 11.76
N THR A 22 -18.35 12.65 13.05
CA THR A 22 -19.04 11.81 14.04
C THR A 22 -20.11 12.62 14.75
N ALA A 23 -21.27 12.01 14.98
CA ALA A 23 -22.33 12.61 15.76
C ALA A 23 -22.84 11.63 16.81
N GLU A 24 -22.78 12.05 18.06
CA GLU A 24 -23.33 11.30 19.19
C GLU A 24 -24.39 12.14 19.90
N LYS A 25 -25.49 11.52 20.30
CA LYS A 25 -26.56 12.21 21.03
C LYS A 25 -26.38 11.95 22.53
N ILE A 26 -25.97 12.96 23.28
CA ILE A 26 -25.79 12.91 24.73
C ILE A 26 -26.75 13.89 25.38
N ASN A 27 -27.60 13.42 26.30
CA ASN A 27 -28.60 14.23 27.02
C ASN A 27 -29.50 15.08 26.09
N GLY A 28 -29.89 14.50 24.93
CA GLY A 28 -30.73 15.18 23.94
C GLY A 28 -29.99 16.17 23.03
N LYS A 29 -28.71 16.45 23.27
CA LYS A 29 -27.86 17.33 22.44
C LYS A 29 -26.93 16.50 21.57
N TYR A 30 -26.74 16.91 20.32
CA TYR A 30 -25.72 16.32 19.46
C TYR A 30 -24.34 16.89 19.79
N ILE A 31 -23.39 16.00 20.06
CA ILE A 31 -21.97 16.31 20.12
C ILE A 31 -21.38 15.87 18.78
N LEU A 32 -20.89 16.85 18.02
CA LEU A 32 -20.23 16.60 16.74
C LEU A 32 -18.72 16.61 16.92
N ASP A 33 -18.04 15.65 16.32
CA ASP A 33 -16.59 15.59 16.26
C ASP A 33 -16.11 15.28 14.82
N GLY A 34 -14.80 15.39 14.59
CA GLY A 34 -14.19 15.41 13.26
C GLY A 34 -14.15 16.80 12.64
N VAL A 35 -13.39 16.92 11.55
CA VAL A 35 -13.18 18.20 10.85
C VAL A 35 -14.50 18.77 10.33
N GLU A 36 -15.34 17.93 9.72
CA GLU A 36 -16.62 18.35 9.13
C GLU A 36 -17.70 18.52 10.19
N GLY A 37 -17.68 17.73 11.27
CA GLY A 37 -18.57 17.95 12.42
C GLY A 37 -18.38 19.33 13.06
N LYS A 38 -17.12 19.76 13.21
CA LYS A 38 -16.77 21.12 13.67
C LYS A 38 -17.18 22.18 12.65
N MET A 39 -17.01 21.91 11.35
CA MET A 39 -17.45 22.82 10.29
C MET A 39 -18.96 23.07 10.33
N LEU A 40 -19.77 22.02 10.53
CA LEU A 40 -21.22 22.17 10.65
C LEU A 40 -21.62 23.03 11.87
N ASN A 41 -20.95 22.86 13.01
CA ASN A 41 -21.18 23.70 14.18
C ASN A 41 -20.89 25.18 13.89
N ILE A 42 -19.79 25.48 13.19
CA ILE A 42 -19.43 26.85 12.80
C ILE A 42 -20.47 27.42 11.84
N LEU A 43 -20.94 26.64 10.86
CA LEU A 43 -21.99 27.08 9.94
C LEU A 43 -23.30 27.37 10.67
N ALA A 44 -23.69 26.50 11.60
CA ALA A 44 -24.89 26.68 12.43
C ALA A 44 -24.83 27.97 13.26
N GLU A 45 -23.66 28.28 13.82
CA GLU A 45 -23.44 29.53 14.56
C GLU A 45 -23.48 30.76 13.65
N LYS A 46 -22.77 30.74 12.52
CA LYS A 46 -22.65 31.90 11.62
C LYS A 46 -23.93 32.21 10.85
N LEU A 47 -24.71 31.18 10.52
CA LEU A 47 -25.98 31.30 9.80
C LEU A 47 -27.19 31.27 10.75
N ASN A 48 -26.96 31.15 12.06
CA ASN A 48 -27.96 31.17 13.12
C ASN A 48 -29.12 30.17 12.89
N PHE A 49 -28.78 28.90 12.62
CA PHE A 49 -29.73 27.81 12.51
C PHE A 49 -29.47 26.70 13.52
N LYS A 50 -30.51 25.96 13.85
CA LYS A 50 -30.44 24.72 14.64
C LYS A 50 -30.56 23.52 13.70
N PHE A 51 -29.98 22.39 14.09
CA PHE A 51 -30.07 21.18 13.28
C PHE A 51 -30.41 19.94 14.09
N GLU A 52 -31.03 18.98 13.40
CA GLU A 52 -31.18 17.60 13.86
C GLU A 52 -30.39 16.68 12.95
N ILE A 53 -29.61 15.78 13.52
CA ILE A 53 -28.82 14.83 12.75
C ILE A 53 -29.68 13.62 12.39
N VAL A 54 -29.68 13.30 11.10
CA VAL A 54 -30.27 12.07 10.53
C VAL A 54 -29.12 11.20 10.03
N THR A 55 -28.89 10.06 10.66
CA THR A 55 -27.86 9.13 10.19
C THR A 55 -28.35 8.40 8.95
N SER A 56 -27.51 8.36 7.91
CA SER A 56 -27.82 7.65 6.69
C SER A 56 -28.00 6.14 6.94
N PRO A 57 -29.06 5.51 6.39
CA PRO A 57 -29.22 4.07 6.43
C PRO A 57 -27.97 3.36 5.87
N ASN A 58 -27.47 2.36 6.61
CA ASN A 58 -26.31 1.56 6.22
C ASN A 58 -25.01 2.35 5.94
N GLY A 59 -24.92 3.62 6.39
CA GLY A 59 -23.74 4.45 6.15
C GLY A 59 -23.50 4.82 4.68
N GLN A 60 -24.54 4.77 3.84
CA GLN A 60 -24.41 5.02 2.40
C GLN A 60 -24.51 6.52 2.07
N TYR A 61 -23.73 6.99 1.11
CA TYR A 61 -23.83 8.37 0.61
C TYR A 61 -24.99 8.55 -0.37
N GLY A 62 -25.27 7.54 -1.18
CA GLY A 62 -26.34 7.59 -2.18
C GLY A 62 -25.88 7.05 -3.53
N SER A 63 -26.56 6.01 -3.98
CA SER A 63 -26.40 5.34 -5.27
C SER A 63 -27.77 5.19 -5.93
N ARG A 64 -27.79 5.25 -7.26
CA ARG A 64 -29.00 5.08 -8.04
C ARG A 64 -29.34 3.59 -8.16
N ASN A 65 -30.53 3.22 -7.70
CA ASN A 65 -31.06 1.88 -7.85
C ASN A 65 -31.59 1.66 -9.27
N SER A 66 -31.79 0.38 -9.65
CA SER A 66 -32.31 0.00 -10.97
C SER A 66 -33.71 0.54 -11.28
N ASN A 67 -34.52 0.78 -10.25
CA ASN A 67 -35.85 1.38 -10.34
C ASN A 67 -35.82 2.92 -10.39
N GLY A 68 -34.63 3.54 -10.44
CA GLY A 68 -34.45 4.99 -10.47
C GLY A 68 -34.55 5.69 -9.12
N THR A 69 -34.79 4.98 -8.02
CA THR A 69 -34.74 5.58 -6.67
C THR A 69 -33.31 5.69 -6.17
N TRP A 70 -33.10 6.54 -5.15
CA TRP A 70 -31.80 6.72 -4.52
C TRP A 70 -31.79 6.17 -3.09
N ASP A 71 -30.65 5.62 -2.68
CA ASP A 71 -30.38 5.23 -1.30
C ASP A 71 -29.56 6.31 -0.55
N GLY A 72 -29.17 6.01 0.70
CA GLY A 72 -28.26 6.84 1.48
C GLY A 72 -28.72 8.28 1.73
N ILE A 73 -27.75 9.21 1.84
CA ILE A 73 -28.00 10.65 2.02
C ILE A 73 -28.85 11.21 0.87
N ILE A 74 -28.51 10.87 -0.38
CA ILE A 74 -29.25 11.38 -1.55
C ILE A 74 -30.72 10.97 -1.50
N GLY A 75 -31.02 9.71 -1.17
CA GLY A 75 -32.40 9.23 -1.01
C GLY A 75 -33.14 9.90 0.15
N LEU A 76 -32.46 10.22 1.26
CA LEU A 76 -33.05 10.96 2.37
C LEU A 76 -33.45 12.38 1.98
N ILE A 77 -32.64 13.06 1.17
CA ILE A 77 -32.94 14.40 0.67
C ILE A 77 -34.10 14.33 -0.34
N GLN A 78 -34.02 13.42 -1.31
CA GLN A 78 -35.05 13.26 -2.35
C GLN A 78 -36.44 12.94 -1.76
N SER A 79 -36.48 12.17 -0.67
CA SER A 79 -37.73 11.81 0.02
C SER A 79 -38.20 12.84 1.07
N GLY A 80 -37.50 13.97 1.22
CA GLY A 80 -37.84 15.02 2.19
C GLY A 80 -37.63 14.62 3.65
N LYS A 81 -36.89 13.54 3.90
CA LYS A 81 -36.55 13.07 5.25
C LYS A 81 -35.37 13.86 5.86
N ALA A 82 -34.54 14.45 5.01
CA ALA A 82 -33.49 15.39 5.37
C ALA A 82 -33.54 16.62 4.46
N ASP A 83 -33.14 17.78 4.99
CA ASP A 83 -33.14 19.05 4.25
C ASP A 83 -31.76 19.32 3.62
N MET A 84 -30.69 18.75 4.19
CA MET A 84 -29.31 18.94 3.76
C MET A 84 -28.51 17.65 3.97
N GLY A 85 -27.63 17.31 3.03
CA GLY A 85 -26.56 16.34 3.24
C GLY A 85 -25.27 17.04 3.64
N PHE A 86 -24.59 16.58 4.68
CA PHE A 86 -23.32 17.18 5.10
C PHE A 86 -22.28 16.13 5.46
N GLY A 87 -21.06 16.37 5.01
CA GLY A 87 -19.90 15.53 5.21
C GLY A 87 -19.22 15.19 3.89
N ALA A 88 -18.33 14.20 3.90
CA ALA A 88 -17.52 13.74 2.76
C ALA A 88 -18.33 13.15 1.57
N LEU A 89 -19.25 13.94 1.03
CA LEU A 89 -20.11 13.61 -0.11
C LEU A 89 -19.48 14.16 -1.38
N SER A 90 -19.08 13.26 -2.28
CA SER A 90 -18.54 13.64 -3.59
C SER A 90 -19.63 14.12 -4.54
N ILE A 91 -19.34 15.19 -5.26
CA ILE A 91 -20.13 15.68 -6.40
C ILE A 91 -19.92 14.71 -7.57
N SER A 92 -21.01 14.20 -8.15
CA SER A 92 -21.02 13.37 -9.35
C SER A 92 -22.19 13.76 -10.23
N GLU A 93 -22.07 13.55 -11.54
CA GLU A 93 -23.09 13.89 -12.54
C GLU A 93 -24.47 13.31 -12.17
N ASP A 94 -24.56 12.01 -11.95
CA ASP A 94 -25.82 11.34 -11.57
C ASP A 94 -26.49 11.95 -10.32
N ARG A 95 -25.70 12.38 -9.33
CA ARG A 95 -26.23 12.97 -8.09
C ARG A 95 -26.70 14.39 -8.33
N SER A 96 -26.00 15.15 -9.18
CA SER A 96 -26.35 16.52 -9.55
C SER A 96 -27.67 16.62 -10.33
N GLU A 97 -28.16 15.52 -10.91
CA GLU A 97 -29.50 15.49 -11.52
C GLU A 97 -30.65 15.54 -10.51
N VAL A 98 -30.40 15.15 -9.25
CA VAL A 98 -31.45 14.98 -8.23
C VAL A 98 -31.27 15.83 -6.98
N VAL A 99 -30.07 16.38 -6.75
CA VAL A 99 -29.80 17.33 -5.66
C VAL A 99 -28.88 18.46 -6.12
N ASP A 100 -29.05 19.63 -5.51
CA ASP A 100 -28.13 20.74 -5.69
C ASP A 100 -26.94 20.62 -4.73
N PHE A 101 -25.74 20.90 -5.25
CA PHE A 101 -24.51 20.95 -4.45
C PHE A 101 -24.05 22.38 -4.21
N SER A 102 -23.38 22.59 -3.07
CA SER A 102 -22.59 23.81 -2.85
C SER A 102 -21.35 23.82 -3.74
N MET A 103 -20.60 24.92 -3.67
CA MET A 103 -19.21 24.89 -4.14
C MET A 103 -18.41 23.84 -3.35
N ALA A 104 -17.53 23.12 -4.05
CA ALA A 104 -16.63 22.17 -3.42
C ALA A 104 -15.67 22.91 -2.48
N TYR A 105 -15.60 22.47 -1.22
CA TYR A 105 -14.67 23.01 -0.22
C TYR A 105 -13.38 22.19 -0.09
N ASN A 106 -13.35 20.98 -0.67
CA ASN A 106 -12.19 20.10 -0.66
C ASN A 106 -12.11 19.32 -1.97
N VAL A 107 -10.88 19.07 -2.44
CA VAL A 107 -10.60 18.25 -3.62
C VAL A 107 -9.56 17.21 -3.21
N PHE A 108 -9.90 15.93 -3.35
CA PHE A 108 -8.98 14.83 -3.10
C PHE A 108 -8.77 14.03 -4.39
N GLN A 109 -7.55 13.49 -4.54
CA GLN A 109 -7.21 12.61 -5.64
C GLN A 109 -7.50 11.15 -5.27
N ARG A 110 -8.07 10.40 -6.21
CA ARG A 110 -8.18 8.94 -6.07
C ARG A 110 -6.83 8.32 -6.38
N SER A 111 -6.35 7.44 -5.51
CA SER A 111 -5.11 6.69 -5.69
C SER A 111 -5.34 5.21 -5.40
N PHE A 112 -4.42 4.38 -5.87
CA PHE A 112 -4.42 2.95 -5.56
C PHE A 112 -3.59 2.69 -4.31
N ALA A 113 -4.16 1.96 -3.36
CA ALA A 113 -3.43 1.43 -2.22
C ALA A 113 -3.12 -0.04 -2.49
N THR A 114 -1.84 -0.40 -2.52
CA THR A 114 -1.37 -1.79 -2.59
C THR A 114 -0.62 -2.12 -1.31
N LYS A 115 -0.55 -3.42 -0.97
CA LYS A 115 0.31 -3.87 0.12
C LYS A 115 1.75 -3.50 -0.20
N GLU A 116 2.47 -2.97 0.79
CA GLU A 116 3.90 -2.74 0.70
C GLU A 116 4.61 -4.07 0.38
N PRO A 117 5.50 -4.12 -0.63
CA PRO A 117 6.22 -5.35 -0.95
C PRO A 117 7.10 -5.74 0.24
N SER A 118 7.15 -7.04 0.55
CA SER A 118 8.06 -7.54 1.57
C SER A 118 9.51 -7.34 1.11
N GLU A 119 10.37 -6.83 2.00
CA GLU A 119 11.80 -6.73 1.73
C GLU A 119 12.41 -8.13 1.55
N MET A 120 13.26 -8.30 0.54
CA MET A 120 14.09 -9.50 0.42
C MET A 120 15.27 -9.42 1.41
N PRO A 121 15.63 -10.53 2.08
CA PRO A 121 16.81 -10.55 2.95
C PRO A 121 18.08 -10.17 2.16
N LYS A 122 18.80 -9.14 2.62
CA LYS A 122 20.01 -8.63 1.95
C LYS A 122 21.11 -9.70 1.79
N ILE A 123 21.18 -10.66 2.71
CA ILE A 123 22.20 -11.72 2.72
C ILE A 123 21.99 -12.72 1.56
N THR A 124 20.74 -12.99 1.18
CA THR A 124 20.44 -13.94 0.09
C THR A 124 20.58 -13.30 -1.28
N ALA A 125 20.81 -11.98 -1.37
CA ALA A 125 20.95 -11.28 -2.65
C ALA A 125 22.10 -11.84 -3.51
N PHE A 126 23.19 -12.28 -2.87
CA PHE A 126 24.36 -12.84 -3.57
C PHE A 126 24.12 -14.25 -4.11
N THR A 127 23.29 -15.06 -3.45
CA THR A 127 22.97 -16.42 -3.89
C THR A 127 21.76 -16.48 -4.80
N TYR A 128 20.93 -15.42 -4.82
CA TYR A 128 19.71 -15.29 -5.61
C TYR A 128 19.85 -15.57 -7.12
N PRO A 129 20.95 -15.18 -7.80
CA PRO A 129 21.07 -15.37 -9.25
C PRO A 129 21.08 -16.83 -9.70
N PHE A 130 21.43 -17.77 -8.82
CA PHE A 130 21.59 -19.18 -9.15
C PHE A 130 20.80 -20.08 -8.19
N THR A 131 20.20 -21.15 -8.74
CA THR A 131 19.47 -22.12 -7.92
C THR A 131 20.43 -22.94 -7.05
N LEU A 132 19.91 -23.53 -5.96
CA LEU A 132 20.69 -24.41 -5.09
C LEU A 132 21.36 -25.56 -5.87
N THR A 133 20.70 -26.06 -6.91
CA THR A 133 21.25 -27.08 -7.81
C THR A 133 22.55 -26.63 -8.46
N VAL A 134 22.63 -25.39 -8.96
CA VAL A 134 23.85 -24.84 -9.57
C VAL A 134 24.97 -24.74 -8.53
N TRP A 135 24.65 -24.27 -7.32
CA TRP A 135 25.63 -24.18 -6.22
C TRP A 135 26.18 -25.55 -5.82
N ILE A 136 25.32 -26.58 -5.73
CA ILE A 136 25.74 -27.96 -5.45
C ILE A 136 26.62 -28.52 -6.57
N LEU A 137 26.20 -28.35 -7.84
CA LEU A 137 26.97 -28.82 -8.99
C LEU A 137 28.34 -28.15 -9.08
N TYR A 138 28.40 -26.85 -8.79
CA TYR A 138 29.65 -26.09 -8.73
C TYR A 138 30.60 -26.63 -7.64
N ALA A 139 30.08 -26.88 -6.43
CA ALA A 139 30.88 -27.48 -5.36
C ALA A 139 31.39 -28.89 -5.73
N LEU A 140 30.52 -29.73 -6.31
CA LEU A 140 30.89 -31.07 -6.78
C LEU A 140 31.93 -31.02 -7.90
N MET A 141 31.84 -30.05 -8.81
CA MET A 141 32.81 -29.85 -9.88
C MET A 141 34.20 -29.55 -9.32
N ILE A 142 34.31 -28.66 -8.32
CA ILE A 142 35.59 -28.34 -7.67
C ILE A 142 36.19 -29.58 -6.99
N LEU A 143 35.37 -30.37 -6.29
CA LEU A 143 35.81 -31.61 -5.64
C LEU A 143 36.24 -32.68 -6.65
N ALA A 144 35.47 -32.88 -7.72
CA ALA A 144 35.80 -33.83 -8.77
C ALA A 144 37.10 -33.46 -9.48
N ALA A 145 37.27 -32.17 -9.82
CA ALA A 145 38.49 -31.66 -10.43
C ALA A 145 39.69 -31.85 -9.48
N THR A 146 39.52 -31.60 -8.18
CA THR A 146 40.56 -31.84 -7.16
C THR A 146 41.06 -33.28 -7.20
N VAL A 147 40.16 -34.27 -7.19
CA VAL A 147 40.54 -35.69 -7.21
C VAL A 147 41.24 -36.05 -8.53
N LEU A 148 40.72 -35.56 -9.65
CA LEU A 148 41.28 -35.81 -10.98
C LEU A 148 42.71 -35.24 -11.11
N PHE A 149 42.91 -33.98 -10.75
CA PHE A 149 44.23 -33.35 -10.79
C PHE A 149 45.21 -33.98 -9.81
N GLN A 150 44.75 -34.40 -8.63
CA GLN A 150 45.60 -35.11 -7.68
C GLN A 150 46.10 -36.45 -8.24
N ARG A 151 45.21 -37.23 -8.85
CA ARG A 151 45.56 -38.55 -9.40
C ARG A 151 46.47 -38.46 -10.62
N LEU A 152 46.23 -37.50 -11.51
CA LEU A 152 46.93 -37.40 -12.79
C LEU A 152 48.23 -36.60 -12.71
N MET A 153 48.25 -35.50 -11.97
CA MET A 153 49.34 -34.52 -12.03
C MET A 153 50.02 -34.30 -10.69
N PHE A 154 49.27 -34.28 -9.59
CA PHE A 154 49.80 -33.96 -8.27
C PHE A 154 49.99 -35.20 -7.40
N ARG A 155 50.57 -36.25 -7.98
CA ARG A 155 50.68 -37.57 -7.33
C ARG A 155 51.37 -37.54 -5.97
N ASN A 156 52.24 -36.55 -5.73
CA ASN A 156 52.98 -36.37 -4.49
C ASN A 156 52.45 -35.21 -3.61
N ALA A 157 51.36 -34.53 -3.99
CA ALA A 157 50.77 -33.45 -3.20
C ALA A 157 49.69 -33.98 -2.25
N THR A 158 49.45 -33.23 -1.17
CA THR A 158 48.32 -33.50 -0.26
C THR A 158 46.98 -33.19 -0.95
N ILE A 159 45.92 -33.86 -0.49
CA ILE A 159 44.54 -33.62 -0.96
C ILE A 159 44.19 -32.14 -0.74
N MET A 160 44.49 -31.60 0.45
CA MET A 160 44.24 -30.20 0.80
C MET A 160 44.99 -29.23 -0.12
N GLY A 161 46.27 -29.49 -0.41
CA GLY A 161 47.05 -28.66 -1.33
C GLY A 161 46.49 -28.69 -2.76
N SER A 162 46.00 -29.85 -3.21
CA SER A 162 45.35 -30.00 -4.52
C SER A 162 44.03 -29.24 -4.57
N PHE A 163 43.22 -29.33 -3.51
CA PHE A 163 41.96 -28.60 -3.37
C PHE A 163 42.17 -27.08 -3.43
N LEU A 164 43.09 -26.56 -2.61
CA LEU A 164 43.39 -25.13 -2.59
C LEU A 164 43.92 -24.63 -3.94
N SER A 165 44.67 -25.45 -4.67
CA SER A 165 45.17 -25.08 -6.01
C SER A 165 44.04 -24.95 -7.02
N VAL A 166 43.12 -25.92 -7.04
CA VAL A 166 41.93 -25.87 -7.91
C VAL A 166 41.02 -24.71 -7.53
N LEU A 167 40.76 -24.52 -6.23
CA LEU A 167 39.92 -23.43 -5.73
C LEU A 167 40.52 -22.06 -6.06
N GLY A 168 41.83 -21.88 -5.84
CA GLY A 168 42.55 -20.65 -6.17
C GLY A 168 42.47 -20.33 -7.66
N SER A 169 42.63 -21.32 -8.53
CA SER A 169 42.46 -21.11 -9.96
C SER A 169 41.04 -20.69 -10.35
N VAL A 170 40.02 -21.35 -9.80
CA VAL A 170 38.62 -21.02 -10.08
C VAL A 170 38.26 -19.63 -9.54
N SER A 171 38.82 -19.23 -8.39
CA SER A 171 38.64 -17.90 -7.82
C SER A 171 39.54 -16.82 -8.44
N SER A 172 40.36 -17.18 -9.44
CA SER A 172 41.36 -16.29 -10.05
C SER A 172 42.36 -15.71 -9.02
N GLN A 173 42.69 -16.48 -7.99
CA GLN A 173 43.67 -16.14 -6.96
C GLN A 173 44.96 -16.95 -7.14
N ALA A 174 46.10 -16.26 -7.15
CA ALA A 174 47.41 -16.91 -7.25
C ALA A 174 47.78 -17.63 -5.93
N MET A 175 48.28 -18.87 -6.04
CA MET A 175 48.85 -19.59 -4.90
C MET A 175 50.38 -19.59 -5.01
N GLU A 176 51.05 -18.92 -4.08
CA GLU A 176 52.45 -18.49 -4.21
C GLU A 176 53.51 -19.59 -3.98
N ASN A 177 53.14 -20.81 -3.55
CA ASN A 177 54.10 -21.72 -2.89
C ASN A 177 54.13 -23.18 -3.39
N VAL A 178 54.00 -23.45 -4.69
CA VAL A 178 54.12 -24.83 -5.21
C VAL A 178 55.16 -24.92 -6.32
N ARG A 179 56.18 -25.77 -6.16
CA ARG A 179 57.23 -26.04 -7.18
C ARG A 179 56.59 -26.29 -8.55
N GLU A 180 56.78 -25.32 -9.44
CA GLU A 180 56.19 -25.23 -10.77
C GLU A 180 56.76 -26.33 -11.69
N THR A 181 55.89 -27.20 -12.20
CA THR A 181 56.20 -28.06 -13.36
C THR A 181 55.54 -27.44 -14.59
N PRO A 182 56.10 -27.55 -15.80
CA PRO A 182 55.57 -26.88 -17.00
C PRO A 182 54.06 -27.12 -17.25
N TRP A 183 53.55 -28.30 -16.91
CA TRP A 183 52.15 -28.67 -17.03
C TRP A 183 51.21 -27.92 -16.08
N ARG A 184 51.71 -27.45 -14.92
CA ARG A 184 50.91 -26.68 -13.96
C ARG A 184 50.61 -25.27 -14.47
N ARG A 185 51.57 -24.63 -15.14
CA ARG A 185 51.42 -23.28 -15.71
C ARG A 185 50.31 -23.18 -16.75
N ILE A 186 50.30 -24.14 -17.68
CA ILE A 186 49.33 -24.18 -18.79
C ILE A 186 47.88 -24.29 -18.27
N LEU A 187 47.66 -25.03 -17.19
CA LEU A 187 46.31 -25.31 -16.68
C LEU A 187 45.77 -24.25 -15.74
N PHE A 188 46.62 -23.63 -14.94
CA PHE A 188 46.21 -22.61 -13.97
C PHE A 188 46.38 -21.18 -14.48
N GLY A 189 46.85 -21.00 -15.72
CA GLY A 189 46.97 -19.69 -16.36
C GLY A 189 48.02 -18.78 -15.72
N LEU A 190 49.06 -19.38 -15.11
CA LEU A 190 50.21 -18.70 -14.49
C LEU A 190 51.40 -18.63 -15.43
#